data_AF-A0A9P6ZT81-F1
#
_entry.id   AF-A0A9P6ZT81-F1
#
_cell.length_a   1.000
_cell.length_b   1.000
_cell.length_c   1.000
_cell.angle_alpha   90.00
_cell.angle_beta   90.00
_cell.angle_gamma   90.00
#
_symmetry.space_group_name_H-M   'P 1'
#
loop_
_entity.id
_entity.type
_entity.pdbx_description
1 polymer ?
#
loop_
_entity_poly.entity_id
_entity_poly.type
_entity_poly.pdbx_seq_one_letter_code
_entity_poly.pdbx_strand_id
1 'polypeptide(L)'
;MSSSSTSPSAQDIWKWTFTKEATAPCFIRDALSMKESNARDTDFYWLGHIPCRTVIIVGIVVGIQDYEKRTLYTIDDSTAVIECVLRHRSLPKAPMNVDASRSVQKSKWEATPPIPPPPPPTPVTAIGYPVQVIGKVVRFYDTRQIVVESIEPCQSTNDQWKHWKTVAELHKSRYSVPKPFEIPAPLAVSSCETGSEELGNWHERKLPAAASNIASSSNRQTCALASGTGIPVPRTPLKRPLHDHAPSSPLTDSTASAPSSPIKHGSTDLPKLRHPSRLHGRDLTENTFRLYLKHYMDHATVALDWEADDDSFSTPTKRPRVPLDQTPKARTVYTTHDRTPRASVLNDSASRRPAFTLSHLRRVPELALLAGRVVHTETKRRARAERDAEKDKALQTQKTSSKHTRGPSSKALAHSQTRTKPTDVPRVKMKRLFSWAVLKLYEEGSIVLWDKPLMPVTVSVPHPPGSGDTSGLWKAATNTASFSSGDNSVFSTANTTMFSSTGSSSSKFVMSEEDAYLSDPPMYEEDEAYVSVTPALLAEPVREIMRAKGMRGKSAKIGADEITRCLRREDARWARIGAWAVEETMETILGERK
;
A
#
# COMPACT_ATOMS: atom_id res chain seq x y z
N MET A 1 45.70 5.69 -36.59
CA MET A 1 45.43 7.11 -36.30
C MET A 1 44.28 7.17 -35.30
N SER A 2 44.57 7.37 -34.02
CA SER A 2 43.55 7.41 -32.96
C SER A 2 42.88 8.79 -32.97
N SER A 3 41.65 8.87 -33.46
CA SER A 3 40.84 10.09 -33.37
C SER A 3 40.60 10.40 -31.89
N SER A 4 41.21 11.46 -31.38
CA SER A 4 40.91 11.98 -30.04
C SER A 4 39.44 12.42 -30.02
N SER A 5 38.56 11.64 -29.39
CA SER A 5 37.16 12.01 -29.22
C SER A 5 37.06 13.22 -28.30
N THR A 6 36.85 14.39 -28.90
CA THR A 6 36.56 15.61 -28.15
C THR A 6 35.26 15.40 -27.38
N SER A 7 35.28 15.59 -26.06
CA SER A 7 34.05 15.50 -25.25
C SER A 7 32.99 16.48 -25.77
N PRO A 8 31.71 16.07 -25.87
CA PRO A 8 30.67 16.91 -26.45
C PRO A 8 30.49 18.20 -25.64
N SER A 9 30.26 19.32 -26.33
CA SER A 9 30.00 20.59 -25.66
C SER A 9 28.65 20.57 -24.94
N ALA A 10 28.47 21.41 -23.91
CA ALA A 10 27.19 21.51 -23.21
C ALA A 10 26.03 21.91 -24.16
N GLN A 11 26.33 22.67 -25.22
CA GLN A 11 25.35 23.05 -26.23
C GLN A 11 24.95 21.87 -27.12
N ASP A 12 25.90 20.98 -27.45
CA ASP A 12 25.60 19.76 -28.22
C ASP A 12 24.77 18.78 -27.40
N ILE A 13 25.10 18.64 -26.10
CA ILE A 13 24.30 17.86 -25.15
C ILE A 13 22.89 18.41 -25.06
N TRP A 14 22.74 19.73 -24.85
CA TRP A 14 21.43 20.38 -24.77
C TRP A 14 20.61 20.15 -26.06
N LYS A 15 21.21 20.30 -27.24
CA LYS A 15 20.55 19.98 -28.53
C LYS A 15 20.09 18.52 -28.58
N TRP A 16 20.93 17.59 -28.13
CA TRP A 16 20.57 16.16 -28.09
C TRP A 16 19.37 15.89 -27.18
N THR A 17 19.19 16.64 -26.08
CA THR A 17 18.04 16.45 -25.17
C THR A 17 16.67 16.74 -25.78
N PHE A 18 16.60 17.33 -26.99
CA PHE A 18 15.36 17.52 -27.74
C PHE A 18 14.99 16.31 -28.62
N THR A 19 15.88 15.33 -28.74
CA THR A 19 15.61 14.11 -29.52
C THR A 19 14.73 13.15 -28.75
N LYS A 20 13.99 12.29 -29.47
CA LYS A 20 13.17 11.24 -28.83
C LYS A 20 14.02 10.27 -28.01
N GLU A 21 15.24 9.99 -28.45
CA GLU A 21 16.20 9.11 -27.76
C GLU A 21 16.65 9.64 -26.38
N ALA A 22 16.53 10.95 -26.16
CA ALA A 22 16.83 11.59 -24.88
C ALA A 22 15.66 11.54 -23.88
N THR A 23 14.51 10.98 -24.28
CA THR A 23 13.38 10.77 -23.37
C THR A 23 13.70 9.61 -22.45
N ALA A 24 13.86 9.89 -21.15
CA ALA A 24 14.35 8.91 -20.18
C ALA A 24 13.21 8.21 -19.43
N PRO A 25 13.04 6.88 -19.56
CA PRO A 25 12.22 6.10 -18.62
C PRO A 25 12.87 6.14 -17.23
N CYS A 26 12.14 6.60 -16.22
CA CYS A 26 12.68 6.69 -14.87
C CYS A 26 11.60 6.53 -13.79
N PHE A 27 12.03 6.42 -12.54
CA PHE A 27 11.14 6.52 -11.38
C PHE A 27 10.86 7.99 -11.04
N ILE A 28 9.77 8.26 -10.32
CA ILE A 28 9.45 9.61 -9.86
C ILE A 28 10.54 10.13 -8.92
N ARG A 29 11.09 9.28 -8.05
CA ARG A 29 12.22 9.64 -7.20
C ARG A 29 13.43 10.10 -7.99
N ASP A 30 13.69 9.47 -9.14
CA ASP A 30 14.76 9.87 -10.04
C ASP A 30 14.51 11.28 -10.58
N ALA A 31 13.32 11.55 -11.13
CA ALA A 31 12.94 12.87 -11.64
C ALA A 31 13.07 13.98 -10.59
N LEU A 32 12.69 13.72 -9.35
CA LEU A 32 12.84 14.66 -8.23
C LEU A 32 14.30 14.88 -7.82
N SER A 33 15.18 13.88 -8.00
CA SER A 33 16.57 13.90 -7.53
C SER A 33 17.63 14.15 -8.61
N MET A 34 17.25 14.23 -9.90
CA MET A 34 18.19 14.54 -11.00
C MET A 34 19.02 15.79 -10.70
N LYS A 35 20.24 15.88 -11.21
CA LYS A 35 21.09 17.06 -11.00
C LYS A 35 20.86 18.09 -12.11
N GLU A 36 20.67 19.36 -11.77
CA GLU A 36 20.56 20.45 -12.76
C GLU A 36 21.88 20.63 -13.53
N SER A 37 21.81 20.92 -14.83
CA SER A 37 22.98 21.36 -15.59
C SER A 37 23.48 22.71 -15.05
N ASN A 38 24.77 22.80 -14.77
CA ASN A 38 25.38 24.07 -14.35
C ASN A 38 25.63 25.04 -15.52
N ALA A 39 25.39 24.61 -16.77
CA ALA A 39 25.59 25.45 -17.94
C ALA A 39 24.47 26.48 -18.04
N ARG A 40 24.86 27.76 -18.09
CA ARG A 40 23.93 28.89 -18.27
C ARG A 40 23.10 28.67 -19.53
N ASP A 41 21.83 29.02 -19.45
CA ASP A 41 20.88 28.97 -20.58
C ASP A 41 20.56 27.56 -21.12
N THR A 42 20.91 26.49 -20.40
CA THR A 42 20.52 25.13 -20.76
C THR A 42 19.53 24.55 -19.75
N ASP A 43 18.37 24.09 -20.24
CA ASP A 43 17.27 23.57 -19.42
C ASP A 43 17.15 22.05 -19.50
N PHE A 44 18.21 21.35 -19.07
CA PHE A 44 18.25 19.89 -18.93
C PHE A 44 18.81 19.46 -17.58
N TYR A 45 18.56 18.20 -17.24
CA TYR A 45 18.96 17.56 -15.99
C TYR A 45 19.82 16.32 -16.27
N TRP A 46 20.57 15.89 -15.27
CA TRP A 46 21.39 14.68 -15.30
C TRP A 46 20.71 13.60 -14.46
N LEU A 47 20.26 12.54 -15.12
CA LEU A 47 19.88 11.29 -14.49
C LEU A 47 21.11 10.37 -14.44
N GLY A 48 21.82 10.43 -13.31
CA GLY A 48 23.16 9.85 -13.22
C GLY A 48 24.09 10.48 -14.25
N HIS A 49 24.53 9.69 -15.23
CA HIS A 49 25.40 10.15 -16.32
C HIS A 49 24.66 10.45 -17.64
N ILE A 50 23.33 10.39 -17.67
CA ILE A 50 22.54 10.63 -18.89
C ILE A 50 21.82 11.98 -18.82
N PRO A 51 22.04 12.88 -19.80
CA PRO A 51 21.34 14.15 -19.85
C PRO A 51 19.92 13.94 -20.37
N CYS A 52 18.91 14.49 -19.71
CA CYS A 52 17.53 14.41 -20.17
C CYS A 52 16.74 15.65 -19.79
N ARG A 53 15.65 15.86 -20.51
CA ARG A 53 14.71 16.97 -20.30
C ARG A 53 13.28 16.47 -20.24
N THR A 54 12.99 15.46 -21.05
CA THR A 54 11.72 14.73 -21.09
C THR A 54 11.90 13.38 -20.42
N VAL A 55 10.91 12.99 -19.62
CA VAL A 55 10.88 11.70 -18.92
C VAL A 55 9.63 10.92 -19.29
N ILE A 56 9.73 9.60 -19.18
CA ILE A 56 8.59 8.68 -19.16
C ILE A 56 8.47 8.13 -17.74
N ILE A 57 7.31 8.31 -17.12
CA ILE A 57 6.98 7.70 -15.83
C ILE A 57 5.70 6.86 -15.97
N VAL A 58 5.58 5.81 -15.16
CA VAL A 58 4.36 5.01 -15.05
C VAL A 58 3.99 4.90 -13.57
N GLY A 59 2.78 5.32 -13.22
CA GLY A 59 2.32 5.34 -11.84
C GLY A 59 0.81 5.44 -11.72
N ILE A 60 0.31 5.40 -10.49
CA ILE A 60 -1.11 5.46 -10.16
C ILE A 60 -1.50 6.92 -9.95
N VAL A 61 -2.61 7.36 -10.54
CA VAL A 61 -3.18 8.67 -10.26
C VAL A 61 -3.76 8.68 -8.85
N VAL A 62 -3.18 9.47 -7.94
CA VAL A 62 -3.64 9.60 -6.54
C VAL A 62 -4.43 10.89 -6.29
N GLY A 63 -4.39 11.85 -7.22
CA GLY A 63 -5.15 13.08 -7.13
C GLY A 63 -5.37 13.73 -8.50
N ILE A 64 -6.52 14.38 -8.66
CA ILE A 64 -6.87 15.17 -9.85
C ILE A 64 -7.42 16.51 -9.37
N GLN A 65 -6.89 17.60 -9.92
CA GLN A 65 -7.42 18.94 -9.71
C GLN A 65 -7.62 19.64 -11.05
N ASP A 66 -8.87 19.90 -11.39
CA ASP A 66 -9.24 20.57 -12.63
C ASP A 66 -9.26 22.09 -12.44
N TYR A 67 -8.59 22.79 -13.37
CA TYR A 67 -8.63 24.23 -13.52
C TYR A 67 -9.05 24.57 -14.96
N GLU A 68 -9.48 25.80 -15.19
CA GLU A 68 -9.96 26.26 -16.50
C GLU A 68 -8.94 25.99 -17.64
N LYS A 69 -7.66 26.28 -17.40
CA LYS A 69 -6.60 26.19 -18.42
C LYS A 69 -5.72 24.94 -18.33
N ARG A 70 -5.89 24.12 -17.30
CA ARG A 70 -5.03 22.96 -17.03
C ARG A 70 -5.70 21.97 -16.07
N THR A 71 -5.31 20.70 -16.15
CA THR A 71 -5.56 19.69 -15.13
C THR A 71 -4.25 19.32 -14.46
N LEU A 72 -4.25 19.26 -13.13
CA LEU A 72 -3.13 18.76 -12.34
C LEU A 72 -3.40 17.32 -11.92
N TYR A 73 -2.52 16.41 -12.31
CA TYR A 73 -2.50 15.03 -11.87
C TYR A 73 -1.42 14.87 -10.80
N THR A 74 -1.77 14.26 -9.68
CA THR A 74 -0.79 13.80 -8.68
C THR A 74 -0.57 12.31 -8.92
N ILE A 75 0.66 11.90 -9.21
CA ILE A 75 1.00 10.52 -9.60
C ILE A 75 1.97 9.92 -8.59
N ASP A 76 1.71 8.68 -8.19
CA ASP A 76 2.53 7.88 -7.27
C ASP A 76 2.99 6.59 -7.96
N ASP A 77 4.30 6.36 -8.01
CA ASP A 77 4.90 5.15 -8.57
C ASP A 77 5.51 4.24 -7.49
N SER A 78 5.12 4.43 -6.22
CA SER A 78 5.68 3.83 -5.00
C SER A 78 7.08 4.32 -4.59
N THR A 79 7.80 5.03 -5.46
CA THR A 79 9.13 5.59 -5.12
C THR A 79 9.03 7.02 -4.59
N ALA A 80 8.07 7.78 -5.09
CA ALA A 80 7.73 9.13 -4.68
C ALA A 80 6.41 9.58 -5.34
N VAL A 81 5.98 10.80 -5.03
CA VAL A 81 4.78 11.42 -5.61
C VAL A 81 5.16 12.72 -6.32
N ILE A 82 4.65 12.95 -7.53
CA ILE A 82 4.92 14.18 -8.31
C ILE A 82 3.66 14.75 -8.94
N GLU A 83 3.66 16.08 -9.13
CA GLU A 83 2.62 16.79 -9.85
C GLU A 83 2.91 16.82 -11.37
N CYS A 84 1.92 16.44 -12.15
CA CYS A 84 1.93 16.39 -13.60
C CYS A 84 0.89 17.39 -14.14
N VAL A 85 1.37 18.42 -14.84
CA VAL A 85 0.56 19.54 -15.36
C VAL A 85 0.18 19.28 -16.80
N LEU A 86 -1.08 18.91 -17.06
CA LEU A 86 -1.65 18.81 -18.40
C LEU A 86 -2.30 20.14 -18.80
N ARG A 87 -1.74 20.82 -19.81
CA ARG A 87 -2.31 22.08 -20.31
C ARG A 87 -3.44 21.80 -21.28
N HIS A 88 -4.58 22.45 -21.09
CA HIS A 88 -5.67 22.38 -22.06
C HIS A 88 -5.27 23.15 -23.31
N ARG A 89 -5.44 22.54 -24.49
CA ARG A 89 -5.26 23.27 -25.74
C ARG A 89 -6.32 24.36 -25.79
N SER A 90 -5.88 25.62 -25.77
CA SER A 90 -6.80 26.73 -26.04
C SER A 90 -7.33 26.54 -27.45
N LEU A 91 -8.65 26.40 -27.60
CA LEU A 91 -9.28 26.45 -28.92
C LEU A 91 -8.76 27.70 -29.64
N PRO A 92 -8.27 27.58 -30.89
CA PRO A 92 -7.86 28.74 -31.66
C PRO A 92 -8.99 29.77 -31.59
N LYS A 93 -8.70 30.98 -31.09
CA LYS A 93 -9.67 32.05 -31.14
C LYS A 93 -10.05 32.21 -32.60
N ALA A 94 -11.33 32.00 -32.93
CA ALA A 94 -11.83 32.21 -34.27
C ALA A 94 -11.31 33.58 -34.76
N PRO A 95 -10.76 33.68 -35.98
CA PRO A 95 -10.21 34.93 -36.48
C PRO A 95 -11.30 35.99 -36.40
N MET A 96 -11.22 36.88 -35.41
CA MET A 96 -12.05 38.07 -35.36
C MET A 96 -11.62 38.88 -36.57
N ASN A 97 -12.47 38.90 -37.59
CA ASN A 97 -12.25 39.61 -38.82
C ASN A 97 -12.24 41.11 -38.49
N VAL A 98 -11.05 41.70 -38.34
CA VAL A 98 -10.86 43.08 -37.86
C VAL A 98 -11.15 44.13 -38.94
N ASP A 99 -11.48 43.73 -40.16
CA ASP A 99 -11.54 44.65 -41.31
C ASP A 99 -12.94 45.13 -41.73
N ALA A 100 -13.98 44.90 -40.92
CA ALA A 100 -15.32 45.44 -41.20
C ALA A 100 -15.64 46.68 -40.35
N SER A 101 -14.77 47.70 -40.39
CA SER A 101 -15.04 49.02 -39.83
C SER A 101 -15.36 50.02 -40.93
N ARG A 102 -16.63 50.05 -41.37
CA ARG A 102 -17.36 51.27 -41.79
C ARG A 102 -18.72 50.91 -42.38
N SER A 103 -19.74 50.82 -41.54
CA SER A 103 -21.08 51.29 -41.90
C SER A 103 -21.91 51.43 -40.65
N VAL A 104 -22.29 52.68 -40.38
CA VAL A 104 -23.08 53.15 -39.26
C VAL A 104 -24.52 52.71 -39.48
N GLN A 105 -25.03 51.73 -38.71
CA GLN A 105 -26.46 51.65 -38.40
C GLN A 105 -26.67 51.17 -36.97
N LYS A 106 -27.26 52.05 -36.14
CA LYS A 106 -27.76 51.77 -34.80
C LYS A 106 -28.94 50.79 -34.89
N SER A 107 -28.67 49.48 -34.94
CA SER A 107 -29.72 48.49 -34.69
C SER A 107 -29.74 48.13 -33.20
N LYS A 108 -30.95 48.17 -32.67
CA LYS A 108 -31.38 47.87 -31.30
C LYS A 108 -30.85 46.50 -30.89
N TRP A 109 -29.90 46.47 -29.97
CA TRP A 109 -29.28 45.26 -29.44
C TRP A 109 -30.31 44.50 -28.60
N GLU A 110 -30.95 43.54 -29.26
CA GLU A 110 -31.71 42.48 -28.61
C GLU A 110 -30.70 41.61 -27.88
N ALA A 111 -30.73 41.68 -26.54
CA ALA A 111 -29.75 41.05 -25.67
C ALA A 111 -29.80 39.53 -25.87
N THR A 112 -28.90 39.00 -26.69
CA THR A 112 -28.71 37.56 -26.82
C THR A 112 -28.31 37.04 -25.43
N PRO A 113 -29.04 36.06 -24.86
CA PRO A 113 -28.71 35.55 -23.54
C PRO A 113 -27.26 35.06 -23.52
N PRO A 114 -26.50 35.34 -22.44
CA PRO A 114 -25.09 34.98 -22.36
C PRO A 114 -24.95 33.47 -22.56
N ILE A 115 -24.20 33.08 -23.59
CA ILE A 115 -23.88 31.67 -23.85
C ILE A 115 -23.14 31.16 -22.61
N PRO A 116 -23.60 30.06 -21.97
CA PRO A 116 -22.94 29.50 -20.80
C PRO A 116 -21.49 29.12 -21.14
N PRO A 117 -20.54 29.30 -20.21
CA PRO A 117 -19.15 28.94 -20.46
C PRO A 117 -19.03 27.45 -20.82
N PRO A 118 -18.12 27.08 -21.73
CA PRO A 118 -17.93 25.68 -22.09
C PRO A 118 -17.57 24.87 -20.84
N PRO A 119 -18.08 23.64 -20.69
CA PRO A 119 -17.73 22.79 -19.56
C PRO A 119 -16.21 22.53 -19.55
N PRO A 120 -15.59 22.39 -18.36
CA PRO A 120 -14.19 22.04 -18.26
C PRO A 120 -13.94 20.68 -18.95
N PRO A 121 -12.78 20.49 -19.59
CA PRO A 121 -12.47 19.23 -20.24
C PRO A 121 -12.42 18.10 -19.22
N THR A 122 -12.96 16.94 -19.61
CA THR A 122 -12.96 15.75 -18.78
C THR A 122 -11.52 15.28 -18.55
N PRO A 123 -11.14 14.95 -17.30
CA PRO A 123 -9.86 14.31 -17.04
C PRO A 123 -9.65 13.05 -17.89
N VAL A 124 -8.41 12.82 -18.33
CA VAL A 124 -8.01 11.66 -19.15
C VAL A 124 -8.26 10.33 -18.45
N THR A 125 -8.17 10.29 -17.12
CA THR A 125 -8.42 9.09 -16.31
C THR A 125 -8.97 9.48 -14.93
N ALA A 126 -9.34 8.49 -14.12
CA ALA A 126 -9.80 8.67 -12.75
C ALA A 126 -8.70 8.33 -11.71
N ILE A 127 -8.92 8.74 -10.46
CA ILE A 127 -8.06 8.39 -9.32
C ILE A 127 -8.07 6.87 -9.13
N GLY A 128 -6.89 6.28 -8.88
CA GLY A 128 -6.69 4.85 -8.70
C GLY A 128 -6.27 4.10 -9.95
N TYR A 129 -6.27 4.73 -11.13
CA TYR A 129 -5.88 4.09 -12.39
C TYR A 129 -4.39 4.31 -12.71
N PRO A 130 -3.71 3.29 -13.26
CA PRO A 130 -2.34 3.43 -13.75
C PRO A 130 -2.32 4.25 -15.04
N VAL A 131 -1.34 5.15 -15.15
CA VAL A 131 -1.10 5.98 -16.33
C VAL A 131 0.38 5.98 -16.70
N GLN A 132 0.63 6.08 -18.00
CA GLN A 132 1.92 6.44 -18.54
C GLN A 132 1.93 7.94 -18.82
N VAL A 133 2.94 8.63 -18.32
CA VAL A 133 3.12 10.07 -18.55
C VAL A 133 4.45 10.31 -19.23
N ILE A 134 4.39 11.03 -20.34
CA ILE A 134 5.53 11.58 -21.07
C ILE A 134 5.49 13.09 -20.90
N GLY A 135 6.56 13.69 -20.41
CA GLY A 135 6.57 15.13 -20.24
C GLY A 135 7.91 15.72 -19.84
N LYS A 136 7.97 17.05 -19.91
CA LYS A 136 9.16 17.83 -19.59
C LYS A 136 9.27 18.05 -18.07
N VAL A 137 10.42 17.73 -17.49
CA VAL A 137 10.71 18.08 -16.09
C VAL A 137 10.96 19.59 -15.98
N VAL A 138 10.24 20.25 -15.09
CA VAL A 138 10.38 21.70 -14.85
C VAL A 138 10.50 21.96 -13.36
N ARG A 139 11.44 22.83 -12.98
CA ARG A 139 11.56 23.32 -11.62
C ARG A 139 10.34 24.17 -11.25
N PHE A 140 9.75 23.88 -10.10
CA PHE A 140 8.61 24.59 -9.57
C PHE A 140 8.87 24.87 -8.09
N TYR A 141 9.22 26.13 -7.78
CA TYR A 141 9.76 26.52 -6.49
C TYR A 141 11.00 25.68 -6.11
N ASP A 142 10.95 25.01 -4.95
CA ASP A 142 12.00 24.14 -4.41
C ASP A 142 11.79 22.67 -4.79
N THR A 143 10.77 22.36 -5.60
CA THR A 143 10.48 21.02 -6.09
C THR A 143 10.46 20.99 -7.62
N ARG A 144 10.02 19.86 -8.18
CA ARG A 144 9.84 19.65 -9.62
C ARG A 144 8.42 19.19 -9.91
N GLN A 145 7.99 19.53 -11.10
CA GLN A 145 6.74 19.05 -11.70
C GLN A 145 7.04 18.58 -13.13
N ILE A 146 6.15 17.78 -13.69
CA ILE A 146 6.22 17.36 -15.08
C ILE A 146 5.17 18.14 -15.88
N VAL A 147 5.61 18.92 -16.87
CA VAL A 147 4.69 19.51 -17.85
C VAL A 147 4.39 18.42 -18.89
N VAL A 148 3.17 17.90 -18.83
CA VAL A 148 2.73 16.73 -19.58
C VAL A 148 2.65 17.04 -21.07
N GLU A 149 3.30 16.22 -21.87
CA GLU A 149 3.17 16.18 -23.33
C GLU A 149 2.10 15.15 -23.75
N SER A 150 2.18 13.94 -23.18
CA SER A 150 1.15 12.90 -23.30
C SER A 150 0.89 12.24 -21.94
N ILE A 151 -0.37 11.96 -21.65
CA ILE A 151 -0.82 11.12 -20.54
C ILE A 151 -1.83 10.13 -21.10
N GLU A 152 -1.56 8.86 -20.90
CA GLU A 152 -2.37 7.77 -21.44
C GLU A 152 -2.64 6.76 -20.32
N PRO A 153 -3.89 6.27 -20.15
CA PRO A 153 -4.16 5.14 -19.27
C PRO A 153 -3.34 3.93 -19.73
N CYS A 154 -2.70 3.22 -18.80
CA CYS A 154 -2.01 1.99 -19.13
C CYS A 154 -3.01 0.96 -19.67
N GLN A 155 -2.61 0.22 -20.71
CA GLN A 155 -3.49 -0.79 -21.32
C GLN A 155 -3.59 -2.03 -20.43
N SER A 156 -2.55 -2.29 -19.65
CA SER A 156 -2.48 -3.40 -18.70
C SER A 156 -1.80 -2.97 -17.40
N THR A 157 -2.20 -3.57 -16.28
CA THR A 157 -1.50 -3.45 -15.00
C THR A 157 -0.04 -3.91 -15.11
N ASN A 158 0.26 -4.83 -16.03
CA ASN A 158 1.62 -5.30 -16.30
C ASN A 158 2.54 -4.21 -16.87
N ASP A 159 2.00 -3.12 -17.42
CA ASP A 159 2.81 -2.05 -18.00
C ASP A 159 3.62 -1.31 -16.93
N GLN A 160 3.09 -1.19 -15.70
CA GLN A 160 3.82 -0.65 -14.56
C GLN A 160 5.03 -1.52 -14.22
N TRP A 161 4.85 -2.84 -14.15
CA TRP A 161 5.93 -3.77 -13.85
C TRP A 161 7.00 -3.80 -14.95
N LYS A 162 6.58 -3.80 -16.22
CA LYS A 162 7.49 -3.70 -17.37
C LYS A 162 8.31 -2.42 -17.31
N HIS A 163 7.67 -1.29 -16.98
CA HIS A 163 8.37 -0.02 -16.77
C HIS A 163 9.39 -0.13 -15.64
N TRP A 164 9.01 -0.67 -14.48
CA TRP A 164 9.93 -0.84 -13.35
C TRP A 164 11.14 -1.71 -13.68
N LYS A 165 10.92 -2.86 -14.32
CA LYS A 165 12.00 -3.74 -14.76
C LYS A 165 12.95 -3.02 -15.71
N THR A 166 12.39 -2.29 -16.69
CA THR A 166 13.17 -1.50 -17.66
C THR A 166 14.00 -0.44 -16.95
N VAL A 167 13.41 0.34 -16.04
CA VAL A 167 14.11 1.40 -15.31
C VAL A 167 15.21 0.82 -14.40
N ALA A 168 14.95 -0.29 -13.72
CA ALA A 168 15.95 -0.97 -12.91
C ALA A 168 17.13 -1.50 -13.75
N GLU A 169 16.87 -2.05 -14.93
CA GLU A 169 17.90 -2.46 -15.88
C GLU A 169 18.69 -1.26 -16.43
N LEU A 170 18.03 -0.15 -16.74
CA LEU A 170 18.67 1.09 -17.17
C LEU A 170 19.56 1.69 -16.08
N HIS A 171 19.17 1.62 -14.81
CA HIS A 171 20.03 2.03 -13.70
C HIS A 171 21.31 1.22 -13.63
N LYS A 172 21.21 -0.10 -13.77
CA LYS A 172 22.36 -1.01 -13.75
C LYS A 172 23.28 -0.85 -14.95
N SER A 173 22.71 -0.69 -16.15
CA SER A 173 23.44 -0.72 -17.41
C SER A 173 23.89 0.65 -17.92
N ARG A 174 23.17 1.73 -17.57
CA ARG A 174 23.32 3.04 -18.20
C ARG A 174 23.39 4.21 -17.23
N TYR A 175 22.40 4.39 -16.33
CA TYR A 175 22.31 5.62 -15.52
C TYR A 175 23.39 5.69 -14.43
N SER A 176 23.67 4.57 -13.74
CA SER A 176 24.63 4.54 -12.63
C SER A 176 26.06 4.19 -13.06
N VAL A 177 26.29 3.92 -14.34
CA VAL A 177 27.63 3.59 -14.85
C VAL A 177 28.42 4.89 -14.99
N PRO A 178 29.60 5.03 -14.35
CA PRO A 178 30.41 6.26 -14.38
C PRO A 178 31.18 6.41 -15.70
N LYS A 179 30.49 6.17 -16.84
CA LYS A 179 31.00 6.40 -18.18
C LYS A 179 30.60 7.83 -18.60
N PRO A 180 31.54 8.66 -19.10
CA PRO A 180 31.19 9.95 -19.70
C PRO A 180 30.14 9.77 -20.81
N PHE A 181 29.17 10.69 -20.85
CA PHE A 181 28.14 10.66 -21.88
C PHE A 181 28.73 10.96 -23.25
N GLU A 182 28.48 10.06 -24.20
CA GLU A 182 28.80 10.21 -25.61
C GLU A 182 27.48 10.37 -26.36
N ILE A 183 27.37 11.43 -27.17
CA ILE A 183 26.20 11.63 -28.03
C ILE A 183 26.19 10.48 -29.05
N PRO A 184 25.13 9.66 -29.11
CA PRO A 184 25.02 8.61 -30.12
C PRO A 184 25.21 9.21 -31.51
N ALA A 185 26.08 8.60 -32.32
CA ALA A 185 26.20 8.98 -33.72
C ALA A 185 24.82 8.86 -34.37
N PRO A 186 24.38 9.83 -35.20
CA PRO A 186 23.15 9.67 -35.96
C PRO A 186 23.24 8.34 -36.69
N LEU A 187 22.30 7.43 -36.41
CA LEU A 187 22.23 6.17 -37.16
C LEU A 187 22.18 6.58 -38.62
N ALA A 188 23.26 6.32 -39.36
CA ALA A 188 23.29 6.59 -40.79
C ALA A 188 22.11 5.81 -41.34
N VAL A 189 21.08 6.54 -41.78
CA VAL A 189 19.89 5.95 -42.36
C VAL A 189 20.40 5.21 -43.57
N SER A 190 20.65 3.92 -43.41
CA SER A 190 21.18 3.05 -44.45
C SER A 190 20.11 3.03 -45.52
N SER A 191 20.29 3.87 -46.53
CA SER A 191 19.43 3.99 -47.69
C SER A 191 19.68 2.81 -48.63
N CYS A 192 19.35 1.60 -48.15
CA CYS A 192 19.50 0.28 -48.78
C CYS A 192 18.65 -0.68 -47.91
N GLU A 193 17.63 -1.41 -48.34
CA GLU A 193 17.11 -1.79 -49.65
C GLU A 193 15.62 -2.11 -49.49
N THR A 194 14.87 -1.96 -50.57
CA THR A 194 13.50 -2.44 -50.74
C THR A 194 13.49 -3.97 -50.70
N GLY A 195 13.39 -4.55 -49.51
CA GLY A 195 13.19 -5.99 -49.30
C GLY A 195 11.87 -6.22 -48.57
N SER A 196 10.80 -6.46 -49.33
CA SER A 196 9.54 -6.99 -48.81
C SER A 196 9.76 -8.40 -48.32
N GLU A 197 9.83 -8.65 -47.01
CA GLU A 197 9.37 -9.91 -46.40
C GLU A 197 8.87 -9.70 -44.97
N GLU A 198 7.90 -10.55 -44.62
CA GLU A 198 6.95 -10.50 -43.51
C GLU A 198 7.58 -10.45 -42.11
N LEU A 199 7.10 -9.53 -41.28
CA LEU A 199 6.97 -9.75 -39.84
C LEU A 199 5.97 -8.78 -39.19
N GLY A 200 4.83 -9.33 -38.77
CA GLY A 200 4.25 -9.01 -37.45
C GLY A 200 3.53 -7.66 -37.29
N ASN A 201 2.43 -7.51 -38.02
CA ASN A 201 1.27 -6.64 -37.81
C ASN A 201 1.07 -6.09 -36.36
N TRP A 202 1.52 -4.85 -36.09
CA TRP A 202 0.98 -4.01 -35.01
C TRP A 202 -0.08 -3.06 -35.60
N HIS A 203 -1.30 -3.13 -35.08
CA HIS A 203 -2.47 -2.45 -35.60
C HIS A 203 -2.37 -0.91 -35.59
N GLU A 204 -2.05 -0.36 -36.76
CA GLU A 204 -2.34 1.02 -37.13
C GLU A 204 -3.79 1.11 -37.63
N ARG A 205 -4.72 1.55 -36.76
CA ARG A 205 -6.09 1.85 -37.19
C ARG A 205 -6.15 3.27 -37.76
N LYS A 206 -6.24 3.32 -39.09
CA LYS A 206 -6.71 4.44 -39.93
C LYS A 206 -7.90 5.17 -39.28
N LEU A 207 -7.76 6.49 -39.16
CA LEU A 207 -8.89 7.43 -39.24
C LEU A 207 -8.70 8.34 -40.46
N PRO A 208 -9.78 8.82 -41.09
CA PRO A 208 -9.73 9.39 -42.43
C PRO A 208 -9.14 10.80 -42.45
N ALA A 209 -8.34 11.05 -43.49
CA ALA A 209 -7.68 12.30 -43.78
C ALA A 209 -8.68 13.42 -44.12
N ALA A 210 -8.53 14.56 -43.43
CA ALA A 210 -8.90 15.87 -43.95
C ALA A 210 -7.60 16.68 -44.09
N ALA A 211 -7.33 17.11 -45.31
CA ALA A 211 -6.11 17.77 -45.71
C ALA A 211 -5.86 19.09 -44.95
N SER A 212 -4.61 19.31 -44.54
CA SER A 212 -4.05 20.67 -44.45
C SER A 212 -2.54 20.62 -44.65
N ASN A 213 -2.12 21.07 -45.84
CA ASN A 213 -0.81 21.65 -46.07
C ASN A 213 -0.69 22.90 -45.18
N ILE A 214 0.40 23.05 -44.43
CA ILE A 214 0.99 24.37 -44.14
C ILE A 214 2.51 24.18 -43.97
N ALA A 215 3.24 24.89 -44.83
CA ALA A 215 4.66 25.07 -44.80
C ALA A 215 5.10 25.88 -43.57
N SER A 216 6.24 25.48 -43.01
CA SER A 216 6.95 26.17 -41.96
C SER A 216 7.36 27.58 -42.39
N SER A 217 6.80 28.62 -41.75
CA SER A 217 7.37 29.96 -41.76
C SER A 217 7.87 30.30 -40.35
N SER A 218 9.19 30.41 -40.28
CA SER A 218 9.94 30.93 -39.14
C SER A 218 9.62 32.42 -38.98
N ASN A 219 9.17 32.84 -37.80
CA ASN A 219 9.26 34.26 -37.44
C ASN A 219 9.89 34.40 -36.06
N ARG A 220 11.10 34.97 -36.06
CA ARG A 220 11.87 35.38 -34.90
C ARG A 220 11.23 36.64 -34.33
N GLN A 221 11.01 36.66 -33.02
CA GLN A 221 10.88 37.92 -32.30
C GLN A 221 11.84 37.93 -31.14
N THR A 222 12.97 38.60 -31.37
CA THR A 222 13.96 39.03 -30.39
C THR A 222 13.32 40.07 -29.47
N CYS A 223 13.39 39.85 -28.15
CA CYS A 223 13.22 40.91 -27.15
C CYS A 223 14.55 41.10 -26.43
N ALA A 224 15.12 42.27 -26.62
CA ALA A 224 16.38 42.72 -26.05
C ALA A 224 16.20 43.21 -24.60
N LEU A 225 17.20 42.86 -23.79
CA LEU A 225 17.86 43.63 -22.73
C LEU A 225 17.13 44.86 -22.16
N ALA A 226 16.86 44.80 -20.86
CA ALA A 226 17.05 45.94 -19.96
C ALA A 226 17.74 45.44 -18.69
N SER A 227 18.99 45.87 -18.52
CA SER A 227 19.80 45.75 -17.32
C SER A 227 19.30 46.71 -16.23
N GLY A 228 19.44 46.34 -14.96
CA GLY A 228 19.36 47.33 -13.89
C GLY A 228 19.16 46.74 -12.49
N THR A 229 20.25 46.79 -11.69
CA THR A 229 20.29 47.01 -10.22
C THR A 229 19.57 45.98 -9.35
N GLY A 230 20.12 45.37 -8.31
CA GLY A 230 21.17 45.74 -7.38
C GLY A 230 20.89 44.94 -6.12
N ILE A 231 21.87 44.17 -5.66
CA ILE A 231 21.79 43.25 -4.53
C ILE A 231 21.75 44.04 -3.21
N PRO A 232 20.94 43.64 -2.22
CA PRO A 232 21.34 43.77 -0.83
C PRO A 232 21.53 42.39 -0.17
N VAL A 233 22.74 42.20 0.31
CA VAL A 233 23.20 41.09 1.15
C VAL A 233 22.51 41.15 2.52
N PRO A 234 21.89 40.08 3.03
CA PRO A 234 21.43 40.04 4.40
C PRO A 234 22.62 39.87 5.35
N ARG A 235 22.85 40.90 6.17
CA ARG A 235 23.85 40.91 7.25
C ARG A 235 23.37 40.04 8.42
N THR A 236 24.24 39.14 8.85
CA THR A 236 24.15 38.37 10.10
C THR A 236 24.33 39.29 11.31
N PRO A 237 23.54 39.15 12.39
CA PRO A 237 23.81 39.86 13.62
C PRO A 237 24.88 39.16 14.46
N LEU A 238 25.81 40.00 14.90
CA LEU A 238 27.00 39.75 15.69
C LEU A 238 26.65 39.35 17.14
N LYS A 239 27.37 38.36 17.66
CA LYS A 239 27.39 37.95 19.08
C LYS A 239 27.87 39.10 19.98
N ARG A 240 27.23 39.27 21.15
CA ARG A 240 27.92 39.71 22.38
C ARG A 240 27.36 39.00 23.63
N PRO A 241 28.19 38.83 24.68
CA PRO A 241 27.94 37.97 25.83
C PRO A 241 27.42 38.75 27.05
N LEU A 242 26.64 38.10 27.93
CA LEU A 242 26.82 38.07 29.40
C LEU A 242 25.58 37.54 30.14
N HIS A 243 25.90 36.82 31.21
CA HIS A 243 25.16 36.52 32.44
C HIS A 243 24.05 35.47 32.48
N ASP A 244 24.41 34.36 33.14
CA ASP A 244 23.77 33.77 34.32
C ASP A 244 22.33 34.21 34.63
N HIS A 245 21.42 33.22 34.71
CA HIS A 245 20.69 32.88 35.94
C HIS A 245 19.76 31.70 35.61
N ALA A 246 19.97 30.59 36.31
CA ALA A 246 19.08 29.44 36.31
C ALA A 246 17.79 29.77 37.09
N PRO A 247 16.60 29.41 36.57
CA PRO A 247 15.42 29.27 37.39
C PRO A 247 15.03 27.80 37.56
N SER A 248 14.89 27.47 38.84
CA SER A 248 14.50 26.23 39.46
C SER A 248 13.16 25.70 38.96
N SER A 249 13.09 24.39 38.73
CA SER A 249 11.87 23.61 38.51
C SER A 249 10.99 23.60 39.78
N PRO A 250 9.65 23.78 39.66
CA PRO A 250 8.76 23.46 40.76
C PRO A 250 8.40 21.97 40.75
N LEU A 251 8.69 21.33 41.89
CA LEU A 251 8.17 20.04 42.31
C LEU A 251 6.64 20.07 42.35
N THR A 252 5.99 19.12 41.70
CA THR A 252 4.62 18.73 42.02
C THR A 252 4.58 17.23 42.25
N ASP A 253 4.37 16.89 43.50
CA ASP A 253 4.05 15.55 44.00
C ASP A 253 2.90 14.94 43.22
N SER A 254 3.09 13.70 42.78
CA SER A 254 1.99 12.79 42.47
C SER A 254 2.37 11.40 42.96
N THR A 255 1.72 11.08 44.07
CA THR A 255 1.63 9.79 44.76
C THR A 255 1.69 8.59 43.82
N ALA A 256 2.73 7.78 44.03
CA ALA A 256 2.90 6.46 43.46
C ALA A 256 1.79 5.51 43.96
N SER A 257 1.01 4.96 43.03
CA SER A 257 0.21 3.77 43.25
C SER A 257 1.08 2.53 43.04
N ALA A 258 1.19 1.72 44.09
CA ALA A 258 1.97 0.49 44.14
C ALA A 258 1.51 -0.56 43.11
N PRO A 259 2.43 -1.31 42.48
CA PRO A 259 2.09 -2.53 41.76
C PRO A 259 2.19 -3.72 42.73
N SER A 260 1.05 -4.28 43.12
CA SER A 260 1.01 -5.55 43.84
C SER A 260 0.16 -6.55 43.09
N SER A 261 0.78 -7.57 42.47
CA SER A 261 0.29 -8.94 42.45
C SER A 261 1.36 -9.93 41.92
N PRO A 262 1.38 -11.18 42.42
CA PRO A 262 2.47 -12.13 42.25
C PRO A 262 2.30 -12.95 40.97
N ILE A 263 3.38 -13.08 40.19
CA ILE A 263 3.43 -13.97 39.02
C ILE A 263 3.55 -15.41 39.54
N LYS A 264 2.43 -16.14 39.55
CA LYS A 264 2.45 -17.62 39.62
C LYS A 264 2.93 -18.13 38.25
N HIS A 265 4.21 -18.48 38.16
CA HIS A 265 4.74 -19.30 37.07
C HIS A 265 4.17 -20.72 37.22
N GLY A 266 3.24 -21.13 36.36
CA GLY A 266 2.69 -22.50 36.47
C GLY A 266 1.64 -22.95 35.45
N SER A 267 1.20 -22.10 34.53
CA SER A 267 0.40 -22.55 33.37
C SER A 267 0.93 -21.86 32.13
N THR A 268 1.41 -22.66 31.18
CA THR A 268 1.84 -22.25 29.83
C THR A 268 0.66 -22.04 28.89
N ASP A 269 -0.55 -21.85 29.42
CA ASP A 269 -1.73 -21.60 28.59
C ASP A 269 -1.61 -20.20 28.00
N LEU A 270 -1.44 -20.15 26.68
CA LEU A 270 -1.41 -18.91 25.91
C LEU A 270 -2.62 -18.04 26.26
N PRO A 271 -2.44 -16.72 26.49
CA PRO A 271 -3.50 -15.84 26.92
C PRO A 271 -4.62 -15.78 25.87
N LYS A 272 -5.75 -16.43 26.17
CA LYS A 272 -6.92 -16.50 25.27
C LYS A 272 -7.47 -15.09 25.01
N LEU A 273 -7.38 -14.63 23.76
CA LEU A 273 -7.83 -13.30 23.37
C LEU A 273 -9.37 -13.19 23.42
N ARG A 274 -9.86 -12.00 23.80
CA ARG A 274 -11.30 -11.69 23.83
C ARG A 274 -11.83 -11.54 22.41
N HIS A 275 -13.10 -11.82 22.16
CA HIS A 275 -13.68 -11.56 20.84
C HIS A 275 -13.52 -10.09 20.40
N PRO A 276 -13.14 -9.80 19.14
CA PRO A 276 -12.90 -8.44 18.66
C PRO A 276 -14.02 -7.45 18.91
N SER A 277 -15.29 -7.86 18.84
CA SER A 277 -16.46 -7.00 19.13
C SER A 277 -16.51 -6.49 20.58
N ARG A 278 -15.83 -7.17 21.50
CA ARG A 278 -15.85 -6.87 22.95
C ARG A 278 -14.66 -6.02 23.40
N LEU A 279 -13.73 -5.71 22.50
CA LEU A 279 -12.63 -4.79 22.82
C LEU A 279 -13.16 -3.38 23.05
N HIS A 280 -12.62 -2.69 24.07
CA HIS A 280 -12.97 -1.31 24.36
C HIS A 280 -12.28 -0.36 23.38
N GLY A 281 -12.86 0.83 23.19
CA GLY A 281 -12.29 1.85 22.30
C GLY A 281 -10.84 2.22 22.61
N ARG A 282 -10.43 2.21 23.89
CA ARG A 282 -9.05 2.47 24.30
C ARG A 282 -8.06 1.37 23.87
N ASP A 283 -8.57 0.13 23.75
CA ASP A 283 -7.78 -1.04 23.39
C ASP A 283 -7.71 -1.21 21.87
N LEU A 284 -8.50 -0.45 21.09
CA LEU A 284 -8.49 -0.49 19.62
C LEU A 284 -7.30 0.33 19.09
N THR A 285 -6.15 -0.33 19.00
CA THR A 285 -4.91 0.22 18.45
C THR A 285 -4.40 -0.62 17.28
N GLU A 286 -3.51 -0.06 16.46
CA GLU A 286 -2.84 -0.79 15.38
C GLU A 286 -2.07 -2.00 15.95
N ASN A 287 -1.43 -1.85 17.10
CA ASN A 287 -0.73 -2.93 17.78
C ASN A 287 -1.68 -4.06 18.25
N THR A 288 -2.86 -3.71 18.76
CA THR A 288 -3.88 -4.71 19.12
C THR A 288 -4.33 -5.49 17.90
N PHE A 289 -4.55 -4.82 16.76
CA PHE A 289 -4.89 -5.49 15.52
C PHE A 289 -3.79 -6.47 15.07
N ARG A 290 -2.52 -6.07 15.13
CA ARG A 290 -1.35 -6.94 14.84
C ARG A 290 -1.32 -8.19 15.73
N LEU A 291 -1.58 -8.06 17.03
CA LEU A 291 -1.63 -9.20 17.96
C LEU A 291 -2.76 -10.17 17.61
N TYR A 292 -3.93 -9.68 17.25
CA TYR A 292 -5.07 -10.51 16.83
C TYR A 292 -4.82 -11.20 15.49
N LEU A 293 -4.19 -10.50 14.56
CA LEU A 293 -3.77 -11.07 13.28
C LEU A 293 -2.81 -12.24 13.49
N LYS A 294 -1.77 -12.05 14.33
CA LYS A 294 -0.84 -13.12 14.69
C LYS A 294 -1.57 -14.30 15.37
N HIS A 295 -2.41 -14.02 16.35
CA HIS A 295 -3.19 -15.05 17.05
C HIS A 295 -4.06 -15.86 16.09
N TYR A 296 -4.68 -15.22 15.09
CA TYR A 296 -5.42 -15.93 14.04
C TYR A 296 -4.51 -16.88 13.26
N MET A 297 -3.37 -16.39 12.76
CA MET A 297 -2.42 -17.21 12.00
C MET A 297 -1.85 -18.39 12.81
N ASP A 298 -1.67 -18.22 14.12
CA ASP A 298 -1.17 -19.26 15.01
C ASP A 298 -2.19 -20.40 15.26
N HIS A 299 -3.50 -20.09 15.25
CA HIS A 299 -4.55 -21.01 15.73
C HIS A 299 -5.55 -21.44 14.67
N ALA A 300 -5.59 -20.81 13.49
CA ALA A 300 -6.53 -21.16 12.42
C ALA A 300 -6.32 -22.59 11.89
N THR A 301 -5.13 -23.17 12.07
CA THR A 301 -4.79 -24.58 11.79
C THR A 301 -5.65 -25.59 12.52
N VAL A 302 -5.92 -25.33 13.80
CA VAL A 302 -6.53 -26.32 14.69
C VAL A 302 -7.99 -26.57 14.29
N ALA A 303 -8.65 -25.62 13.65
CA ALA A 303 -10.07 -25.72 13.32
C ALA A 303 -10.37 -26.67 12.15
N LEU A 304 -9.41 -26.96 11.26
CA LEU A 304 -9.67 -27.76 10.04
C LEU A 304 -9.53 -29.27 10.25
N ASP A 305 -8.86 -29.72 11.31
CA ASP A 305 -8.56 -31.14 11.54
C ASP A 305 -9.68 -31.90 12.27
N TRP A 306 -10.61 -31.19 12.92
CA TRP A 306 -11.66 -31.81 13.76
C TRP A 306 -12.86 -32.36 12.99
N GLU A 307 -13.01 -32.09 11.70
CA GLU A 307 -14.18 -32.57 10.93
C GLU A 307 -13.94 -33.87 10.13
N ALA A 308 -12.70 -34.39 10.09
CA ALA A 308 -12.40 -35.53 9.21
C ALA A 308 -12.62 -36.92 9.85
N ASP A 309 -12.88 -37.02 11.16
CA ASP A 309 -12.80 -38.32 11.87
C ASP A 309 -14.13 -38.89 12.40
N ASP A 310 -15.30 -38.28 12.15
CA ASP A 310 -16.56 -38.70 12.78
C ASP A 310 -17.65 -39.20 11.82
N ASP A 311 -17.27 -39.96 10.79
CA ASP A 311 -18.24 -40.73 9.98
C ASP A 311 -17.91 -42.23 9.91
N SER A 312 -17.33 -42.75 10.99
CA SER A 312 -17.31 -44.20 11.28
C SER A 312 -18.39 -44.62 12.29
N PHE A 313 -19.53 -43.92 12.33
CA PHE A 313 -20.77 -44.47 12.88
C PHE A 313 -21.23 -45.63 11.99
N SER A 314 -20.62 -46.78 12.28
CA SER A 314 -21.19 -48.10 12.19
C SER A 314 -22.70 -48.03 12.42
N THR A 315 -23.45 -48.27 11.36
CA THR A 315 -24.88 -48.56 11.46
C THR A 315 -25.06 -49.72 12.46
N PRO A 316 -25.82 -49.55 13.56
CA PRO A 316 -26.20 -50.68 14.38
C PRO A 316 -27.31 -51.44 13.65
N THR A 317 -26.92 -52.41 12.82
CA THR A 317 -27.85 -53.33 12.17
C THR A 317 -28.49 -54.21 13.24
N LYS A 318 -29.63 -53.77 13.78
CA LYS A 318 -30.53 -54.64 14.56
C LYS A 318 -31.00 -55.78 13.67
N ARG A 319 -30.62 -57.00 14.03
CA ARG A 319 -31.17 -58.26 13.52
C ARG A 319 -32.68 -58.35 13.81
N PRO A 320 -33.52 -58.65 12.82
CA PRO A 320 -34.76 -59.39 13.04
C PRO A 320 -34.49 -60.89 12.82
N ARG A 321 -35.03 -61.72 13.72
CA ARG A 321 -35.00 -63.18 13.62
C ARG A 321 -35.76 -63.66 12.37
N VAL A 322 -35.20 -64.70 11.75
CA VAL A 322 -35.79 -65.58 10.72
C VAL A 322 -37.12 -66.20 11.26
N PRO A 323 -38.04 -66.66 10.39
CA PRO A 323 -37.93 -68.06 9.98
C PRO A 323 -38.30 -68.36 8.51
N LEU A 324 -37.59 -69.37 8.02
CA LEU A 324 -37.96 -70.35 7.01
C LEU A 324 -37.64 -70.10 5.52
N ASP A 325 -36.87 -71.07 5.05
CA ASP A 325 -36.90 -71.74 3.75
C ASP A 325 -35.94 -71.33 2.62
N GLN A 326 -35.20 -72.37 2.22
CA GLN A 326 -34.66 -72.69 0.90
C GLN A 326 -33.18 -72.42 0.57
N THR A 327 -32.49 -73.57 0.54
CA THR A 327 -31.48 -74.06 -0.40
C THR A 327 -30.00 -73.68 -0.25
N PRO A 328 -29.10 -74.68 -0.16
CA PRO A 328 -27.66 -74.49 -0.14
C PRO A 328 -27.12 -74.37 -1.57
N LYS A 329 -26.43 -73.27 -1.90
CA LYS A 329 -25.54 -73.21 -3.07
C LYS A 329 -24.08 -73.24 -2.66
N ALA A 330 -23.36 -74.06 -3.39
CA ALA A 330 -22.03 -74.56 -3.10
C ALA A 330 -20.97 -73.45 -3.04
N ARG A 331 -20.02 -73.67 -2.12
CA ARG A 331 -18.72 -73.00 -2.02
C ARG A 331 -18.03 -72.90 -3.37
N THR A 332 -17.48 -71.73 -3.66
CA THR A 332 -16.35 -71.62 -4.58
C THR A 332 -15.24 -70.87 -3.87
N VAL A 333 -14.26 -71.65 -3.44
CA VAL A 333 -12.96 -71.20 -2.95
C VAL A 333 -12.20 -70.68 -4.16
N TYR A 334 -12.05 -69.36 -4.26
CA TYR A 334 -11.00 -68.76 -5.09
C TYR A 334 -10.04 -68.01 -4.17
N THR A 335 -8.98 -68.74 -3.80
CA THR A 335 -7.67 -68.23 -3.49
C THR A 335 -7.13 -67.48 -4.70
N THR A 336 -7.16 -66.15 -4.67
CA THR A 336 -6.33 -65.30 -5.54
C THR A 336 -5.39 -64.48 -4.65
N HIS A 337 -4.22 -65.09 -4.43
CA HIS A 337 -3.00 -64.34 -4.14
C HIS A 337 -2.66 -63.53 -5.38
N ASP A 338 -3.04 -62.25 -5.41
CA ASP A 338 -2.35 -61.27 -6.24
C ASP A 338 -2.37 -59.91 -5.55
N ARG A 339 -1.61 -59.83 -4.45
CA ARG A 339 -1.27 -58.58 -3.77
C ARG A 339 -0.03 -58.03 -4.47
N THR A 340 -0.24 -57.32 -5.56
CA THR A 340 0.75 -56.39 -6.08
C THR A 340 1.08 -55.40 -4.96
N PRO A 341 2.37 -55.20 -4.59
CA PRO A 341 2.73 -54.20 -3.59
C PRO A 341 2.41 -52.84 -4.18
N ARG A 342 1.22 -52.32 -3.88
CA ARG A 342 0.84 -50.94 -4.18
C ARG A 342 1.86 -50.09 -3.43
N ALA A 343 2.70 -49.37 -4.18
CA ALA A 343 3.67 -48.44 -3.60
C ALA A 343 2.90 -47.59 -2.58
N SER A 344 3.17 -47.83 -1.31
CA SER A 344 2.71 -46.95 -0.24
C SER A 344 3.39 -45.62 -0.54
N VAL A 345 2.67 -44.72 -1.21
CA VAL A 345 3.04 -43.32 -1.25
C VAL A 345 3.22 -42.97 0.21
N LEU A 346 4.49 -42.77 0.61
CA LEU A 346 4.84 -42.41 1.97
C LEU A 346 4.04 -41.16 2.22
N ASN A 347 2.93 -41.32 2.95
CA ASN A 347 1.96 -40.27 3.16
C ASN A 347 2.61 -39.39 4.20
N ASP A 348 3.53 -38.55 3.72
CA ASP A 348 4.29 -37.57 4.47
C ASP A 348 3.30 -36.49 4.89
N SER A 349 2.45 -36.90 5.82
CA SER A 349 1.44 -36.15 6.54
C SER A 349 2.11 -35.32 7.64
N ALA A 350 3.42 -35.07 7.52
CA ALA A 350 4.14 -34.04 8.25
C ALA A 350 3.33 -32.74 8.12
N SER A 351 2.58 -32.46 9.19
CA SER A 351 1.61 -31.40 9.40
C SER A 351 1.68 -30.29 8.35
N ARG A 352 0.83 -30.38 7.31
CA ARG A 352 0.76 -29.35 6.27
C ARG A 352 0.24 -28.08 6.91
N ARG A 353 1.14 -27.15 7.19
CA ARG A 353 0.80 -25.86 7.78
C ARG A 353 0.09 -24.99 6.73
N PRO A 354 -1.04 -24.35 7.07
CA PRO A 354 -1.68 -23.38 6.22
C PRO A 354 -0.76 -22.18 6.09
N ALA A 355 -0.57 -21.76 4.85
CA ALA A 355 -0.01 -20.46 4.54
C ALA A 355 -1.16 -19.51 4.23
N PHE A 356 -1.03 -18.27 4.67
CA PHE A 356 -2.07 -17.26 4.58
C PHE A 356 -1.65 -16.18 3.59
N THR A 357 -2.52 -15.88 2.63
CA THR A 357 -2.34 -14.71 1.77
C THR A 357 -2.96 -13.47 2.40
N LEU A 358 -2.52 -12.29 1.97
CA LEU A 358 -3.11 -11.03 2.43
C LEU A 358 -4.60 -10.94 2.06
N SER A 359 -4.99 -11.47 0.90
CA SER A 359 -6.39 -11.61 0.48
C SER A 359 -7.19 -12.46 1.47
N HIS A 360 -6.67 -13.64 1.82
CA HIS A 360 -7.32 -14.52 2.78
C HIS A 360 -7.53 -13.82 4.14
N LEU A 361 -6.49 -13.21 4.69
CA LEU A 361 -6.55 -12.54 5.99
C LEU A 361 -7.59 -11.40 6.03
N ARG A 362 -7.78 -10.69 4.90
CA ARG A 362 -8.79 -9.62 4.77
C ARG A 362 -10.22 -10.16 4.72
N ARG A 363 -10.43 -11.41 4.31
CA ARG A 363 -11.76 -12.06 4.24
C ARG A 363 -12.21 -12.66 5.57
N VAL A 364 -11.31 -12.78 6.55
CA VAL A 364 -11.65 -13.26 7.89
C VAL A 364 -12.57 -12.24 8.57
N PRO A 365 -13.85 -12.55 8.82
CA PRO A 365 -14.84 -11.58 9.28
C PRO A 365 -14.44 -10.85 10.56
N GLU A 366 -13.85 -11.57 11.52
CA GLU A 366 -13.46 -11.02 12.81
C GLU A 366 -12.25 -10.07 12.71
N LEU A 367 -11.31 -10.38 11.82
CA LEU A 367 -10.18 -9.48 11.53
C LEU A 367 -10.66 -8.25 10.76
N ALA A 368 -11.54 -8.41 9.77
CA ALA A 368 -12.13 -7.29 9.04
C ALA A 368 -12.93 -6.35 9.97
N LEU A 369 -13.75 -6.92 10.86
CA LEU A 369 -14.47 -6.19 11.90
C LEU A 369 -13.51 -5.43 12.82
N LEU A 370 -12.44 -6.09 13.29
CA LEU A 370 -11.44 -5.44 14.14
C LEU A 370 -10.75 -4.28 13.42
N ALA A 371 -10.33 -4.48 12.18
CA ALA A 371 -9.68 -3.46 11.36
C ALA A 371 -10.59 -2.23 11.18
N GLY A 372 -11.87 -2.44 10.86
CA GLY A 372 -12.85 -1.36 10.74
C GLY A 372 -13.00 -0.56 12.03
N ARG A 373 -13.10 -1.26 13.17
CA ARG A 373 -13.18 -0.62 14.50
C ARG A 373 -11.92 0.17 14.85
N VAL A 374 -10.73 -0.35 14.53
CA VAL A 374 -9.45 0.35 14.75
C VAL A 374 -9.34 1.60 13.89
N VAL A 375 -9.61 1.50 12.58
CA VAL A 375 -9.57 2.63 11.65
C VAL A 375 -10.55 3.74 12.04
N HIS A 376 -11.77 3.38 12.45
CA HIS A 376 -12.76 4.35 12.90
C HIS A 376 -12.31 5.05 14.18
N THR A 377 -11.82 4.29 15.16
CA THR A 377 -11.34 4.83 16.44
C THR A 377 -10.14 5.74 16.26
N GLU A 378 -9.19 5.37 15.40
CA GLU A 378 -8.01 6.18 15.09
C GLU A 378 -8.39 7.46 14.33
N THR A 379 -9.31 7.37 13.36
CA THR A 379 -9.84 8.57 12.67
C THR A 379 -10.50 9.53 13.66
N LYS A 380 -11.29 8.99 14.61
CA LYS A 380 -11.91 9.78 15.69
C LYS A 380 -10.87 10.38 16.65
N ARG A 381 -9.77 9.67 16.93
CA ARG A 381 -8.66 10.16 17.76
C ARG A 381 -7.94 11.32 17.07
N ARG A 382 -7.63 11.20 15.77
CA ARG A 382 -7.02 12.28 14.98
C ARG A 382 -7.91 13.52 14.89
N ALA A 383 -9.20 13.35 14.62
CA ALA A 383 -10.16 14.48 14.59
C ALA A 383 -10.36 15.15 15.97
N ARG A 384 -10.08 14.47 17.09
CA ARG A 384 -10.02 15.09 18.42
C ARG A 384 -8.72 15.87 18.61
N ALA A 385 -7.59 15.25 18.29
CA ALA A 385 -6.27 15.88 18.39
C ALA A 385 -6.15 17.14 17.52
N GLU A 386 -6.72 17.13 16.31
CA GLU A 386 -6.77 18.30 15.42
C GLU A 386 -7.59 19.45 16.05
N ARG A 387 -8.78 19.16 16.59
CA ARG A 387 -9.60 20.16 17.28
C ARG A 387 -8.95 20.72 18.54
N ASP A 388 -8.25 19.88 19.29
CA ASP A 388 -7.54 20.33 20.48
C ASP A 388 -6.30 21.17 20.10
N ALA A 389 -5.58 20.79 19.05
CA ALA A 389 -4.50 21.60 18.48
C ALA A 389 -4.98 22.95 17.92
N GLU A 390 -6.18 23.01 17.34
CA GLU A 390 -6.81 24.26 16.90
C GLU A 390 -7.17 25.17 18.07
N LYS A 391 -7.70 24.60 19.18
CA LYS A 391 -7.96 25.36 20.41
C LYS A 391 -6.67 25.90 21.01
N ASP A 392 -5.60 25.11 21.05
CA ASP A 392 -4.31 25.56 21.57
C ASP A 392 -3.72 26.71 20.73
N LYS A 393 -3.81 26.61 19.40
CA LYS A 393 -3.43 27.70 18.48
C LYS A 393 -4.27 28.97 18.68
N ALA A 394 -5.57 28.82 18.92
CA ALA A 394 -6.46 29.96 19.19
C ALA A 394 -6.10 30.66 20.51
N LEU A 395 -5.82 29.89 21.58
CA LEU A 395 -5.38 30.42 22.87
C LEU A 395 -4.01 31.11 22.78
N GLN A 396 -3.10 30.57 21.97
CA GLN A 396 -1.78 31.18 21.74
C GLN A 396 -1.88 32.51 20.97
N THR A 397 -2.80 32.60 20.01
CA THR A 397 -3.03 33.84 19.23
C THR A 397 -3.66 34.94 20.09
N GLN A 398 -4.52 34.60 21.06
CA GLN A 398 -5.10 35.58 21.98
C GLN A 398 -4.09 36.16 22.99
N LYS A 399 -3.08 35.38 23.41
CA LYS A 399 -2.06 35.85 24.35
C LYS A 399 -1.07 36.85 23.73
N THR A 400 -0.88 36.83 22.42
CA THR A 400 0.11 37.68 21.73
C THR A 400 -0.44 39.02 21.26
N SER A 401 -1.77 39.21 21.21
CA SER A 401 -2.42 40.44 20.73
C SER A 401 -2.79 41.44 21.82
N SER A 402 -2.55 41.16 23.11
CA SER A 402 -3.03 42.00 24.22
C SER A 402 -2.21 43.26 24.53
N LYS A 403 -1.16 43.59 23.75
CA LYS A 403 -0.25 44.73 24.08
C LYS A 403 -0.29 45.94 23.13
N HIS A 404 -1.16 45.99 22.12
CA HIS A 404 -1.28 47.18 21.26
C HIS A 404 -2.71 47.75 21.17
N THR A 405 -2.87 48.90 21.82
CA THR A 405 -3.77 50.04 21.50
C THR A 405 -5.13 49.73 20.87
N ARG A 406 -6.17 49.90 21.70
CA ARG A 406 -7.60 49.99 21.35
C ARG A 406 -7.84 50.93 20.16
N GLY A 407 -8.23 50.37 19.02
CA GLY A 407 -8.86 51.08 17.91
C GLY A 407 -10.22 50.44 17.59
N PRO A 408 -11.32 51.20 17.52
CA PRO A 408 -12.64 50.65 17.22
C PRO A 408 -12.87 50.64 15.71
N SER A 409 -12.81 49.50 15.03
CA SER A 409 -13.34 49.41 13.67
C SER A 409 -13.66 47.98 13.20
N SER A 410 -14.87 47.86 12.65
CA SER A 410 -15.35 46.92 11.64
C SER A 410 -15.33 45.41 11.97
N LYS A 411 -16.51 44.96 12.39
CA LYS A 411 -17.02 43.59 12.28
C LYS A 411 -17.00 43.14 10.81
N ALA A 412 -16.03 42.31 10.42
CA ALA A 412 -16.08 41.56 9.17
C ALA A 412 -16.15 40.07 9.48
N LEU A 413 -17.35 39.50 9.27
CA LEU A 413 -17.65 38.07 9.36
C LEU A 413 -16.92 37.33 8.23
N ALA A 414 -15.70 36.87 8.50
CA ALA A 414 -14.95 35.98 7.60
C ALA A 414 -15.33 34.52 7.90
N HIS A 415 -16.35 34.03 7.19
CA HIS A 415 -16.71 32.62 7.11
C HIS A 415 -15.73 31.92 6.13
N SER A 416 -14.45 31.85 6.50
CA SER A 416 -13.46 31.07 5.75
C SER A 416 -13.62 29.60 6.11
N GLN A 417 -14.50 28.91 5.37
CA GLN A 417 -14.54 27.45 5.35
C GLN A 417 -13.22 26.96 4.75
N THR A 418 -12.24 26.69 5.61
CA THR A 418 -11.00 26.03 5.21
C THR A 418 -11.35 24.64 4.72
N ARG A 419 -11.32 24.50 3.40
CA ARG A 419 -11.59 23.30 2.61
C ARG A 419 -10.84 22.11 3.20
N THR A 420 -11.55 21.26 3.95
CA THR A 420 -10.98 20.05 4.55
C THR A 420 -10.52 19.11 3.44
N LYS A 421 -9.26 18.67 3.52
CA LYS A 421 -8.67 17.71 2.58
C LYS A 421 -9.59 16.49 2.41
N PRO A 422 -9.70 15.91 1.21
CA PRO A 422 -10.50 14.71 0.99
C PRO A 422 -10.07 13.64 1.99
N THR A 423 -11.00 13.20 2.83
CA THR A 423 -10.74 12.17 3.83
C THR A 423 -10.63 10.84 3.11
N ASP A 424 -9.46 10.20 3.20
CA ASP A 424 -9.23 8.85 2.66
C ASP A 424 -10.41 7.91 3.02
N VAL A 425 -10.93 7.21 2.01
CA VAL A 425 -12.02 6.24 2.15
C VAL A 425 -11.61 5.21 3.22
N PRO A 426 -12.46 4.92 4.24
CA PRO A 426 -12.12 4.01 5.35
C PRO A 426 -11.53 2.67 4.91
N ARG A 427 -12.00 2.17 3.78
CA ARG A 427 -11.54 0.95 3.12
C ARG A 427 -10.06 0.95 2.76
N VAL A 428 -9.55 2.07 2.23
CA VAL A 428 -8.12 2.22 1.90
C VAL A 428 -7.28 2.17 3.18
N LYS A 429 -7.76 2.79 4.26
CA LYS A 429 -7.09 2.73 5.57
C LYS A 429 -7.09 1.32 6.15
N MET A 430 -8.17 0.56 6.01
CA MET A 430 -8.22 -0.85 6.42
C MET A 430 -7.20 -1.69 5.62
N LYS A 431 -7.16 -1.54 4.29
CA LYS A 431 -6.17 -2.24 3.45
C LYS A 431 -4.73 -1.92 3.89
N ARG A 432 -4.42 -0.64 4.15
CA ARG A 432 -3.12 -0.18 4.68
C ARG A 432 -2.80 -0.80 6.05
N LEU A 433 -3.80 -0.90 6.93
CA LEU A 433 -3.63 -1.50 8.27
C LEU A 433 -3.27 -3.00 8.20
N PHE A 434 -3.91 -3.77 7.32
CA PHE A 434 -3.56 -5.17 7.08
C PHE A 434 -2.12 -5.31 6.57
N SER A 435 -1.76 -4.54 5.53
CA SER A 435 -0.41 -4.56 4.96
C SER A 435 0.65 -4.17 5.99
N TRP A 436 0.39 -3.11 6.76
CA TRP A 436 1.28 -2.68 7.85
C TRP A 436 1.46 -3.78 8.91
N ALA A 437 0.39 -4.44 9.33
CA ALA A 437 0.47 -5.46 10.37
C ALA A 437 1.26 -6.70 9.92
N VAL A 438 1.06 -7.16 8.69
CA VAL A 438 1.83 -8.26 8.10
C VAL A 438 3.31 -7.89 7.98
N LEU A 439 3.62 -6.70 7.44
CA LEU A 439 5.00 -6.22 7.35
C LEU A 439 5.67 -6.15 8.72
N LYS A 440 4.96 -5.66 9.75
CA LYS A 440 5.49 -5.62 11.11
C LYS A 440 5.75 -7.00 11.69
N LEU A 441 4.84 -7.96 11.50
CA LEU A 441 5.06 -9.34 11.94
C LEU A 441 6.26 -9.99 11.22
N TYR A 442 6.45 -9.67 9.94
CA TYR A 442 7.60 -10.14 9.16
C TYR A 442 8.91 -9.51 9.64
N GLU A 443 8.94 -8.20 9.87
CA GLU A 443 10.10 -7.48 10.43
C GLU A 443 10.51 -8.01 11.81
N GLU A 444 9.53 -8.38 12.64
CA GLU A 444 9.74 -8.98 13.96
C GLU A 444 10.21 -10.44 13.90
N GLY A 445 10.18 -11.08 12.72
CA GLY A 445 10.47 -12.50 12.55
C GLY A 445 9.40 -13.41 13.17
N SER A 446 8.18 -12.91 13.36
CA SER A 446 7.03 -13.69 13.86
C SER A 446 6.33 -14.47 12.75
N ILE A 447 6.49 -14.05 11.50
CA ILE A 447 6.02 -14.75 10.30
C ILE A 447 7.15 -14.76 9.26
N VAL A 448 7.10 -15.69 8.31
CA VAL A 448 8.04 -15.76 7.17
C VAL A 448 7.29 -15.91 5.85
N LEU A 449 7.96 -15.53 4.76
CA LEU A 449 7.48 -15.78 3.40
C LEU A 449 7.51 -17.27 3.08
N TRP A 450 6.47 -17.76 2.41
CA TRP A 450 6.25 -19.17 2.17
C TRP A 450 6.18 -19.49 0.68
N ASP A 451 7.27 -20.04 0.14
CA ASP A 451 7.37 -20.33 -1.29
C ASP A 451 6.76 -21.68 -1.70
N LYS A 452 6.31 -22.51 -0.74
CA LYS A 452 5.72 -23.81 -1.09
C LYS A 452 4.33 -23.60 -1.69
N PRO A 453 3.88 -24.50 -2.59
CA PRO A 453 2.56 -24.41 -3.21
C PRO A 453 1.48 -24.14 -2.17
N LEU A 454 0.73 -23.06 -2.38
CA LEU A 454 -0.43 -22.75 -1.59
C LEU A 454 -1.39 -23.93 -1.71
N MET A 455 -1.72 -24.55 -0.56
CA MET A 455 -2.91 -25.37 -0.52
C MET A 455 -4.07 -24.46 -0.90
N PRO A 456 -4.88 -24.79 -1.92
CA PRO A 456 -6.09 -24.05 -2.19
C PRO A 456 -6.87 -24.06 -0.89
N VAL A 457 -6.96 -22.90 -0.25
CA VAL A 457 -7.87 -22.75 0.87
C VAL A 457 -9.23 -22.98 0.24
N THR A 458 -9.81 -24.15 0.50
CA THR A 458 -11.20 -24.41 0.16
C THR A 458 -11.97 -23.39 0.97
N VAL A 459 -12.23 -22.23 0.36
CA VAL A 459 -13.20 -21.29 0.89
C VAL A 459 -14.48 -22.08 0.85
N SER A 460 -14.86 -22.64 2.00
CA SER A 460 -16.07 -23.43 2.13
C SER A 460 -17.18 -22.58 1.52
N VAL A 461 -17.77 -23.10 0.42
CA VAL A 461 -18.93 -22.48 -0.23
C VAL A 461 -19.88 -22.09 0.90
N PRO A 462 -20.39 -20.85 0.95
CA PRO A 462 -21.15 -20.34 2.09
C PRO A 462 -22.19 -21.36 2.52
N HIS A 463 -21.89 -22.11 3.58
CA HIS A 463 -22.86 -23.00 4.17
C HIS A 463 -23.96 -22.12 4.75
N PRO A 464 -25.22 -22.56 4.70
CA PRO A 464 -26.34 -21.79 5.23
C PRO A 464 -25.99 -21.27 6.64
N PRO A 465 -26.39 -20.03 6.98
CA PRO A 465 -25.98 -19.36 8.20
C PRO A 465 -26.33 -20.23 9.42
N GLY A 466 -25.32 -20.89 9.99
CA GLY A 466 -25.53 -21.79 11.13
C GLY A 466 -24.40 -22.75 11.50
N SER A 467 -23.43 -23.07 10.62
CA SER A 467 -22.48 -24.18 10.90
C SER A 467 -20.99 -23.84 10.86
N GLY A 468 -20.59 -22.63 10.45
CA GLY A 468 -19.17 -22.24 10.31
C GLY A 468 -18.71 -21.30 11.40
N ASP A 469 -18.76 -21.72 12.66
CA ASP A 469 -18.49 -20.86 13.81
C ASP A 469 -16.96 -20.75 14.06
N THR A 470 -16.29 -19.82 13.37
CA THR A 470 -14.93 -19.35 13.73
C THR A 470 -14.86 -18.71 15.13
N SER A 471 -16.02 -18.60 15.79
CA SER A 471 -16.21 -18.21 17.18
C SER A 471 -15.35 -19.02 18.17
N GLY A 472 -15.00 -20.27 17.84
CA GLY A 472 -14.15 -21.13 18.68
C GLY A 472 -12.73 -20.60 18.93
N LEU A 473 -12.20 -19.81 17.98
CA LEU A 473 -10.85 -19.22 18.09
C LEU A 473 -10.80 -18.11 19.14
N TRP A 474 -11.95 -17.51 19.45
CA TRP A 474 -12.06 -16.38 20.37
C TRP A 474 -12.73 -16.83 21.67
N LYS A 475 -12.38 -16.22 22.80
CA LYS A 475 -13.14 -16.50 24.04
C LYS A 475 -14.54 -15.89 23.93
N ALA A 476 -15.52 -16.67 23.47
CA ALA A 476 -16.91 -16.46 23.87
C ALA A 476 -16.96 -16.70 25.38
N ALA A 477 -17.26 -15.67 26.17
CA ALA A 477 -17.54 -15.90 27.58
C ALA A 477 -18.95 -16.50 27.64
N THR A 478 -19.06 -17.81 27.48
CA THR A 478 -20.14 -18.56 28.06
C THR A 478 -19.96 -18.45 29.57
N ASN A 479 -20.47 -17.37 30.16
CA ASN A 479 -20.88 -17.43 31.55
C ASN A 479 -22.02 -18.45 31.57
N THR A 480 -21.68 -19.69 31.88
CA THR A 480 -22.62 -20.74 32.26
C THR A 480 -23.30 -20.33 33.56
N ALA A 481 -24.24 -19.39 33.46
CA ALA A 481 -25.38 -19.34 34.37
C ALA A 481 -26.53 -19.94 33.57
N SER A 482 -26.70 -21.24 33.73
CA SER A 482 -27.83 -22.00 33.23
C SER A 482 -29.11 -21.42 33.82
N PHE A 483 -29.78 -20.54 33.09
CA PHE A 483 -31.20 -20.27 33.33
C PHE A 483 -31.98 -21.02 32.26
N SER A 484 -32.51 -22.15 32.70
CA SER A 484 -33.51 -22.96 32.04
C SER A 484 -34.64 -22.09 31.50
N SER A 485 -35.00 -22.37 30.25
CA SER A 485 -36.22 -21.92 29.57
C SER A 485 -37.44 -21.98 30.49
N GLY A 486 -38.16 -20.87 30.54
CA GLY A 486 -39.49 -20.75 31.11
C GLY A 486 -40.18 -19.55 30.51
N ASP A 487 -41.22 -19.82 29.72
CA ASP A 487 -42.18 -18.87 29.18
C ASP A 487 -42.64 -17.85 30.25
N ASN A 488 -42.65 -16.56 29.91
CA ASN A 488 -43.87 -15.76 29.87
C ASN A 488 -43.63 -14.28 29.56
N SER A 489 -44.61 -13.74 28.85
CA SER A 489 -44.85 -12.33 28.54
C SER A 489 -45.20 -11.47 29.77
N VAL A 490 -45.28 -10.15 29.52
CA VAL A 490 -46.08 -9.12 30.23
C VAL A 490 -45.35 -8.32 31.32
N PHE A 491 -45.09 -7.05 30.96
CA PHE A 491 -44.94 -5.82 31.76
C PHE A 491 -43.93 -5.75 32.90
N SER A 492 -43.01 -4.78 32.81
CA SER A 492 -42.88 -3.77 33.86
C SER A 492 -42.16 -2.52 33.38
N THR A 493 -42.91 -1.43 33.51
CA THR A 493 -42.52 -0.03 33.40
C THR A 493 -41.91 0.44 34.72
N ALA A 494 -41.03 1.44 34.63
CA ALA A 494 -40.77 2.50 35.60
C ALA A 494 -39.48 2.45 36.46
N ASN A 495 -38.81 3.60 36.35
CA ASN A 495 -37.97 4.31 37.31
C ASN A 495 -36.54 3.82 37.56
N THR A 496 -35.61 4.45 36.83
CA THR A 496 -34.45 5.06 37.50
C THR A 496 -34.15 6.43 36.89
N THR A 497 -33.85 7.34 37.80
CA THR A 497 -33.82 8.79 37.76
C THR A 497 -32.76 9.41 36.84
N MET A 498 -33.10 10.62 36.41
CA MET A 498 -32.35 11.50 35.53
C MET A 498 -30.98 11.90 36.07
N PHE A 499 -29.93 11.54 35.34
CA PHE A 499 -28.77 12.40 35.16
C PHE A 499 -28.35 12.31 33.69
N SER A 500 -28.90 13.22 32.90
CA SER A 500 -28.62 13.40 31.47
C SER A 500 -27.23 14.00 31.28
N SER A 501 -26.19 13.18 31.40
CA SER A 501 -24.96 13.43 30.65
C SER A 501 -25.19 12.93 29.24
N THR A 502 -25.31 13.86 28.28
CA THR A 502 -25.41 13.65 26.84
C THR A 502 -24.68 12.39 26.38
N GLY A 503 -25.42 11.28 26.28
CA GLY A 503 -24.94 10.05 25.71
C GLY A 503 -24.59 10.34 24.27
N SER A 504 -23.29 10.39 23.96
CA SER A 504 -22.81 10.26 22.59
C SER A 504 -23.44 8.99 22.05
N SER A 505 -24.48 9.17 21.25
CA SER A 505 -25.21 8.13 20.55
C SER A 505 -24.17 7.14 20.05
N SER A 506 -24.21 5.92 20.59
CA SER A 506 -23.46 4.78 20.08
C SER A 506 -24.01 4.52 18.69
N SER A 507 -23.59 5.35 17.74
CA SER A 507 -23.73 5.16 16.31
C SER A 507 -23.31 3.72 16.08
N LYS A 508 -24.31 2.86 15.86
CA LYS A 508 -24.07 1.50 15.40
C LYS A 508 -23.23 1.70 14.15
N PHE A 509 -21.98 1.28 14.24
CA PHE A 509 -21.09 1.20 13.10
C PHE A 509 -21.67 0.10 12.21
N VAL A 510 -22.68 0.47 11.43
CA VAL A 510 -23.22 -0.36 10.36
C VAL A 510 -22.23 -0.18 9.24
N MET A 511 -21.32 -1.15 9.05
CA MET A 511 -20.62 -1.23 7.78
C MET A 511 -21.70 -1.40 6.73
N SER A 512 -21.72 -0.51 5.72
CA SER A 512 -22.54 -0.77 4.55
C SER A 512 -22.17 -2.16 4.04
N GLU A 513 -23.15 -2.96 3.65
CA GLU A 513 -22.91 -4.30 3.11
C GLU A 513 -21.96 -4.26 1.90
N GLU A 514 -21.95 -3.12 1.20
CA GLU A 514 -21.05 -2.78 0.10
C GLU A 514 -19.57 -2.56 0.55
N ASP A 515 -19.35 -2.18 1.81
CA ASP A 515 -18.02 -1.97 2.39
C ASP A 515 -17.41 -3.27 2.97
N ALA A 516 -18.22 -4.31 3.21
CA ALA A 516 -17.78 -5.55 3.83
C ALA A 516 -16.84 -6.37 2.92
N TYR A 517 -17.00 -6.24 1.60
CA TYR A 517 -16.11 -6.89 0.63
C TYR A 517 -14.90 -6.01 0.33
N LEU A 518 -13.83 -6.21 1.12
CA LEU A 518 -12.49 -5.76 0.77
C LEU A 518 -12.07 -6.47 -0.53
N SER A 519 -12.48 -5.95 -1.70
CA SER A 519 -12.19 -6.45 -3.07
C SER A 519 -10.97 -7.34 -3.09
N ASP A 520 -11.20 -8.57 -3.54
CA ASP A 520 -10.14 -9.52 -3.84
C ASP A 520 -9.07 -8.79 -4.67
N PRO A 521 -7.78 -8.98 -4.33
CA PRO A 521 -6.74 -8.57 -5.24
C PRO A 521 -6.99 -9.24 -6.61
N PRO A 522 -6.63 -8.57 -7.70
CA PRO A 522 -6.78 -9.15 -9.02
C PRO A 522 -6.10 -10.52 -9.08
N MET A 523 -6.76 -11.51 -9.71
CA MET A 523 -6.31 -12.92 -9.78
C MET A 523 -4.88 -13.15 -10.29
N TYR A 524 -4.20 -12.13 -10.82
CA TYR A 524 -2.87 -12.21 -11.40
C TYR A 524 -1.75 -11.64 -10.51
N GLU A 525 -2.07 -11.09 -9.33
CA GLU A 525 -1.06 -10.86 -8.30
C GLU A 525 -0.81 -12.21 -7.62
N GLU A 526 0.38 -12.78 -7.82
CA GLU A 526 0.85 -13.91 -7.00
C GLU A 526 0.90 -13.41 -5.56
N ASP A 527 -0.19 -13.65 -4.84
CA ASP A 527 -0.32 -13.27 -3.44
C ASP A 527 0.82 -13.93 -2.65
N GLU A 528 1.74 -13.11 -2.15
CA GLU A 528 2.77 -13.57 -1.21
C GLU A 528 2.09 -14.33 -0.06
N ALA A 529 2.57 -15.54 0.18
CA ALA A 529 2.05 -16.41 1.22
C ALA A 529 2.90 -16.25 2.48
N TYR A 530 2.23 -16.15 3.63
CA TYR A 530 2.88 -15.99 4.92
C TYR A 530 2.55 -17.17 5.83
N VAL A 531 3.54 -17.69 6.54
CA VAL A 531 3.35 -18.72 7.57
C VAL A 531 3.83 -18.20 8.92
N SER A 532 3.12 -18.57 9.99
CA SER A 532 3.56 -18.22 11.34
C SER A 532 4.78 -19.02 11.75
N VAL A 533 5.74 -18.32 12.36
CA VAL A 533 6.95 -18.93 12.90
C VAL A 533 6.58 -19.65 14.19
N THR A 534 6.85 -20.95 14.22
CA THR A 534 6.61 -21.79 15.39
C THR A 534 7.77 -22.75 15.56
N PRO A 535 7.97 -23.31 16.77
CA PRO A 535 9.03 -24.27 17.03
C PRO A 535 9.08 -25.42 16.03
N ALA A 536 7.92 -26.01 15.73
CA ALA A 536 7.84 -27.14 14.82
C ALA A 536 8.00 -26.76 13.32
N LEU A 537 7.86 -25.49 12.93
CA LEU A 537 8.24 -25.04 11.58
C LEU A 537 9.77 -24.99 11.43
N LEU A 538 10.46 -24.47 12.44
CA LEU A 538 11.91 -24.33 12.46
C LEU A 538 12.63 -25.64 12.81
N ALA A 539 11.93 -26.63 13.35
CA ALA A 539 12.55 -27.82 13.92
C ALA A 539 13.38 -28.63 12.91
N GLU A 540 12.92 -28.78 11.68
CA GLU A 540 13.68 -29.51 10.64
C GLU A 540 14.98 -28.75 10.26
N PRO A 541 14.95 -27.48 9.83
CA PRO A 541 16.16 -26.70 9.55
C PRO A 541 17.14 -26.64 10.73
N VAL A 542 16.62 -26.45 11.96
CA VAL A 542 17.45 -26.40 13.17
C VAL A 542 18.11 -27.77 13.43
N ARG A 543 17.37 -28.88 13.31
CA ARG A 543 17.94 -30.25 13.45
C ARG A 543 19.02 -30.52 12.40
N GLU A 544 18.85 -30.05 11.17
CA GLU A 544 19.84 -30.20 10.11
C GLU A 544 21.15 -29.46 10.44
N ILE A 545 21.06 -28.19 10.84
CA ILE A 545 22.24 -27.41 11.24
C ILE A 545 22.93 -28.03 12.47
N MET A 546 22.16 -28.46 13.48
CA MET A 546 22.71 -29.15 14.66
C MET A 546 23.44 -30.45 14.27
N ARG A 547 22.92 -31.21 13.31
CA ARG A 547 23.56 -32.42 12.77
C ARG A 547 24.83 -32.09 12.01
N ALA A 548 24.79 -31.11 11.11
CA ALA A 548 25.92 -30.68 10.29
C ALA A 548 27.10 -30.16 11.13
N LYS A 549 26.80 -29.48 12.24
CA LYS A 549 27.81 -28.99 13.18
C LYS A 549 28.29 -30.03 14.20
N GLY A 550 27.87 -31.29 14.07
CA GLY A 550 28.38 -32.37 14.90
C GLY A 550 27.91 -32.32 16.35
N MET A 551 26.72 -31.77 16.66
CA MET A 551 26.13 -31.82 18.01
C MET A 551 25.66 -33.23 18.44
N ARG A 552 26.40 -34.28 18.06
CA ARG A 552 26.24 -35.63 18.58
C ARG A 552 27.14 -35.80 19.81
N GLY A 553 26.79 -35.16 20.93
CA GLY A 553 27.51 -35.38 22.19
C GLY A 553 27.36 -34.27 23.22
N LYS A 554 27.71 -34.58 24.48
CA LYS A 554 27.53 -33.73 25.67
C LYS A 554 28.39 -32.44 25.71
N SER A 555 29.12 -32.09 24.65
CA SER A 555 30.25 -31.15 24.76
C SER A 555 30.28 -29.95 23.81
N ALA A 556 29.35 -29.78 22.87
CA ALA A 556 29.35 -28.61 21.98
C ALA A 556 28.21 -27.65 22.32
N LYS A 557 28.54 -26.50 22.92
CA LYS A 557 27.59 -25.41 23.17
C LYS A 557 27.44 -24.55 21.91
N ILE A 558 26.72 -25.06 20.91
CA ILE A 558 26.27 -24.20 19.81
C ILE A 558 25.10 -23.37 20.35
N GLY A 559 25.28 -22.06 20.41
CA GLY A 559 24.22 -21.15 20.84
C GLY A 559 23.18 -20.93 19.75
N ALA A 560 21.97 -20.52 20.16
CA ALA A 560 20.88 -20.17 19.27
C ALA A 560 21.29 -19.09 18.23
N ASP A 561 22.17 -18.15 18.61
CA ASP A 561 22.71 -17.13 17.72
C ASP A 561 23.51 -17.70 16.54
N GLU A 562 24.29 -18.77 16.77
CA GLU A 562 25.08 -19.38 15.71
C GLU A 562 24.18 -20.11 14.72
N ILE A 563 23.19 -20.85 15.22
CA ILE A 563 22.20 -21.54 14.37
C ILE A 563 21.38 -20.52 13.59
N THR A 564 20.95 -19.44 14.23
CA THR A 564 20.24 -18.33 13.56
C THR A 564 21.07 -17.73 12.43
N ARG A 565 22.37 -17.52 12.65
CA ARG A 565 23.28 -17.03 11.62
C ARG A 565 23.42 -18.00 10.45
N CYS A 566 23.46 -19.30 10.72
CA CYS A 566 23.47 -20.33 9.68
C CYS A 566 22.16 -20.32 8.86
N LEU A 567 21.00 -20.32 9.52
CA LEU A 567 19.68 -20.25 8.87
C LEU A 567 19.57 -19.05 7.92
N ARG A 568 19.93 -17.86 8.39
CA ARG A 568 19.88 -16.62 7.59
C ARG A 568 20.81 -16.64 6.37
N ARG A 569 21.90 -17.42 6.42
CA ARG A 569 22.87 -17.54 5.33
C ARG A 569 22.43 -18.56 4.29
N GLU A 570 21.81 -19.64 4.73
CA GLU A 570 21.42 -20.75 3.85
C GLU A 570 20.13 -20.45 3.08
N ASP A 571 19.18 -19.72 3.68
CA ASP A 571 17.89 -19.44 3.07
C ASP A 571 17.36 -18.06 3.48
N ALA A 572 17.05 -17.24 2.47
CA ALA A 572 16.59 -15.86 2.62
C ALA A 572 15.26 -15.74 3.38
N ARG A 573 14.45 -16.80 3.41
CA ARG A 573 13.18 -16.82 4.18
C ARG A 573 13.41 -16.64 5.68
N TRP A 574 14.56 -17.07 6.19
CA TRP A 574 14.89 -16.95 7.60
C TRP A 574 15.60 -15.65 7.98
N ALA A 575 15.79 -14.72 7.03
CA ALA A 575 16.56 -13.49 7.20
C ALA A 575 16.15 -12.66 8.43
N ARG A 576 14.87 -12.72 8.83
CA ARG A 576 14.29 -11.96 9.95
C ARG A 576 14.07 -12.77 11.23
N ILE A 577 14.31 -14.08 11.23
CA ILE A 577 14.14 -14.92 12.43
C ILE A 577 15.11 -14.49 13.52
N GLY A 578 14.60 -14.24 14.73
CA GLY A 578 15.40 -13.93 15.91
C GLY A 578 15.92 -15.19 16.63
N ALA A 579 16.99 -15.04 17.42
CA ALA A 579 17.58 -16.13 18.18
C ALA A 579 16.61 -16.76 19.20
N TRP A 580 15.68 -15.97 19.74
CA TRP A 580 14.65 -16.43 20.67
C TRP A 580 13.78 -17.56 20.08
N ALA A 581 13.41 -17.47 18.80
CA ALA A 581 12.59 -18.49 18.15
C ALA A 581 13.38 -19.79 17.94
N VAL A 582 14.67 -19.66 17.64
CA VAL A 582 15.58 -20.81 17.50
C VAL A 582 15.83 -21.48 18.85
N GLU A 583 15.97 -20.71 19.92
CA GLU A 583 16.12 -21.22 21.29
C GLU A 583 14.88 -22.04 21.71
N GLU A 584 13.68 -21.50 21.51
CA GLU A 584 12.42 -22.22 21.77
C GLU A 584 12.31 -23.53 20.95
N THR A 585 12.72 -23.48 19.68
CA THR A 585 12.82 -24.67 18.83
C THR A 585 13.81 -25.70 19.38
N MET A 586 14.98 -25.25 19.82
CA MET A 586 16.00 -26.13 20.41
C MET A 586 15.50 -26.81 21.67
N GLU A 587 14.82 -26.07 22.56
CA GLU A 587 14.20 -26.63 23.76
C GLU A 587 13.18 -27.71 23.41
N THR A 588 12.34 -27.46 22.41
CA THR A 588 11.36 -28.44 21.91
C THR A 588 12.05 -29.71 21.40
N ILE A 589 13.06 -29.58 20.54
CA ILE A 589 13.81 -30.73 19.98
C ILE A 589 14.54 -31.53 21.07
N LEU A 590 15.10 -30.85 22.08
CA LEU A 590 15.79 -31.49 23.19
C LEU A 590 14.82 -32.16 24.16
N GLY A 591 13.62 -31.60 24.31
CA GLY A 591 12.52 -32.18 25.08
C GLY A 591 12.02 -33.50 24.50
N GLU A 592 11.87 -33.58 23.17
CA GLU A 592 11.46 -34.80 22.45
C GLU A 592 12.39 -36.01 22.63
N ARG A 593 13.64 -35.80 23.10
CA ARG A 593 14.63 -36.88 23.30
C ARG A 593 14.63 -37.46 24.72
N LYS A 594 13.96 -36.81 25.66
CA LYS A 594 13.80 -37.31 27.03
C LYS A 594 12.56 -38.17 27.11
#